data_AF-A0A843VS50-F1
#
_entry.id   AF-A0A843VS50-F1
#
_cell.length_a   1.000
_cell.length_b   1.000
_cell.length_c   1.000
_cell.angle_alpha   90.00
_cell.angle_beta   90.00
_cell.angle_gamma   90.00
#
_symmetry.space_group_name_H-M   'P 1'
#
loop_
_entity.id
_entity.type
_entity.pdbx_description
1 polymer ?
#
loop_
_entity_poly.entity_id
_entity_poly.type
_entity_poly.pdbx_seq_one_letter_code
_entity_poly.pdbx_strand_id
1 'polypeptide(L)'
;MAAVSVRLHPGVHSSCGVMTLDACLSVPGLGLVPALPGAAGEIPLGPEGRGFCPYSPQEPSPVFSPKQTWLILMLSGSLLAPLNLSPLVFISEVVEGGTAVEALESPGDLSPLASDSRYNGLCLLDAIDSLQPPLRDISKPLRLPICDVIKSHSVGHVSASGKLDTGAIRNGTKVLVMPSGDIATVRSIERDARTCTVARAGDNVAVVLQGIDTSNVMPGSVLCHPEFPVAVASCLELKVLVLDVAMPILVGSEVEFHIHHVREAARVSKISSVIDAKTGKISKKAARFLSAKQSAIIEVVLEGAVCVEEFSKCRALGRVFLRASGNTVAVGIVTRVVQEQ
;
A
#
# COMPACT_ATOMS: atom_id res chain seq x y z
N MET A 1 21.79 37.15 -6.90
CA MET A 1 21.90 35.98 -6.00
C MET A 1 22.84 34.97 -6.66
N ALA A 2 23.99 34.69 -6.05
CA ALA A 2 24.93 33.69 -6.55
C ALA A 2 24.45 32.29 -6.13
N ALA A 3 24.40 31.35 -7.07
CA ALA A 3 24.08 29.95 -6.78
C ALA A 3 25.37 29.23 -6.36
N VAL A 4 25.40 28.65 -5.17
CA VAL A 4 26.46 27.76 -4.71
C VAL A 4 26.07 26.34 -5.09
N SER A 5 26.86 25.69 -5.93
CA SER A 5 26.68 24.28 -6.31
C SER A 5 27.68 23.43 -5.55
N VAL A 6 27.20 22.60 -4.62
CA VAL A 6 28.03 21.64 -3.88
C VAL A 6 27.89 20.29 -4.58
N ARG A 7 29.00 19.75 -5.10
CA ARG A 7 29.05 18.44 -5.76
C ARG A 7 29.79 17.47 -4.86
N LEU A 8 29.07 16.51 -4.29
CA LEU A 8 29.65 15.42 -3.48
C LEU A 8 30.14 14.30 -4.41
N HIS A 9 31.40 13.90 -4.26
CA HIS A 9 31.94 12.70 -4.91
C HIS A 9 32.14 11.60 -3.86
N PRO A 10 31.75 10.35 -4.13
CA PRO A 10 32.19 9.22 -3.32
C PRO A 10 33.65 8.92 -3.63
N GLY A 11 34.56 9.28 -2.72
CA GLY A 11 35.95 8.84 -2.75
C GLY A 11 36.06 7.42 -2.19
N VAL A 12 36.55 6.48 -3.00
CA VAL A 12 36.89 5.13 -2.56
C VAL A 12 38.40 5.06 -2.39
N HIS A 13 38.89 4.98 -1.15
CA HIS A 13 40.09 4.18 -0.85
C HIS A 13 40.19 3.82 0.64
N SER A 14 40.89 2.70 0.81
CA SER A 14 41.14 1.84 1.97
C SER A 14 41.42 2.49 3.33
N SER A 15 40.86 1.82 4.35
CA SER A 15 41.19 1.84 5.79
C SER A 15 41.09 3.19 6.52
N CYS A 16 40.19 3.19 7.51
CA CYS A 16 39.79 4.31 8.38
C CYS A 16 38.79 5.28 7.75
N GLY A 17 37.51 5.13 8.15
CA GLY A 17 36.43 6.02 7.76
C GLY A 17 36.58 7.41 8.37
N VAL A 18 36.89 8.39 7.52
CA VAL A 18 36.74 9.83 7.76
C VAL A 18 36.15 10.41 6.46
N MET A 19 35.05 11.15 6.53
CA MET A 19 34.55 11.95 5.40
C MET A 19 35.13 13.36 5.52
N THR A 20 35.91 13.79 4.54
CA THR A 20 36.29 15.19 4.35
C THR A 20 35.39 15.85 3.31
N LEU A 21 34.86 17.03 3.64
CA LEU A 21 34.09 17.89 2.75
C LEU A 21 35.03 18.87 2.05
N ASP A 22 35.24 18.72 0.74
CA ASP A 22 35.83 19.77 -0.08
C ASP A 22 34.73 20.55 -0.81
N ALA A 23 34.66 21.85 -0.57
CA ALA A 23 33.75 22.76 -1.26
C ALA A 23 34.52 23.54 -2.35
N CYS A 24 34.08 23.47 -3.60
CA CYS A 24 34.58 24.33 -4.68
C CYS A 24 33.47 25.28 -5.12
N LEU A 25 33.76 26.59 -5.14
CA LEU A 25 32.86 27.61 -5.68
C LEU A 25 33.00 27.68 -7.21
N SER A 26 31.86 27.71 -7.91
CA SER A 26 31.80 28.02 -9.34
C SER A 26 31.01 29.32 -9.52
N VAL A 27 31.64 30.34 -10.13
CA VAL A 27 30.99 31.58 -10.54
C VAL A 27 30.92 31.60 -12.08
N PRO A 28 29.77 31.89 -12.71
CA PRO A 28 29.67 31.87 -14.17
C PRO A 28 30.54 32.97 -14.80
N GLY A 29 31.54 32.59 -15.62
CA GLY A 29 32.35 33.53 -16.42
C GLY A 29 33.85 33.57 -16.11
N LEU A 30 34.32 32.91 -15.05
CA LEU A 30 35.75 32.69 -14.77
C LEU A 30 35.97 31.20 -14.44
N GLY A 31 37.03 30.60 -14.98
CA GLY A 31 37.39 29.20 -14.72
C GLY A 31 37.67 28.91 -13.24
N LEU A 32 37.71 27.62 -12.89
CA LEU A 32 37.95 27.11 -11.53
C LEU A 32 39.22 27.71 -10.89
N VAL A 33 39.09 28.24 -9.68
CA VAL A 33 40.21 28.65 -8.82
C VAL A 33 40.09 27.90 -7.48
N PRO A 34 41.15 27.25 -6.96
CA PRO A 34 41.13 26.54 -5.69
C PRO A 34 41.10 27.51 -4.49
N ALA A 35 40.36 27.15 -3.43
CA ALA A 35 40.33 27.87 -2.16
C ALA A 35 41.43 27.34 -1.20
N LEU A 36 42.05 28.22 -0.42
CA LEU A 36 43.11 27.95 0.57
C LEU A 36 42.57 27.26 1.85
N PRO A 37 43.39 26.47 2.59
CA PRO A 37 42.91 25.61 3.68
C PRO A 37 42.92 26.29 5.05
N GLY A 38 41.92 26.00 5.89
CA GLY A 38 41.98 26.26 7.33
C GLY A 38 40.64 26.33 8.06
N ALA A 39 40.15 25.18 8.55
CA ALA A 39 39.44 25.02 9.84
C ALA A 39 38.86 23.60 9.94
N ALA A 40 39.66 22.66 10.47
CA ALA A 40 39.21 21.34 10.90
C ALA A 40 38.91 21.36 12.41
N GLY A 41 37.90 20.63 12.87
CA GLY A 41 37.65 20.36 14.29
C GLY A 41 37.15 18.93 14.49
N GLU A 42 37.82 18.17 15.36
CA GLU A 42 37.53 16.76 15.72
C GLU A 42 36.98 16.65 17.15
N ILE A 43 36.10 15.67 17.42
CA ILE A 43 35.75 15.17 18.77
C ILE A 43 35.60 13.62 18.71
N PRO A 44 36.17 12.84 19.65
CA PRO A 44 36.29 11.38 19.53
C PRO A 44 35.15 10.57 20.19
N LEU A 45 34.92 9.33 19.73
CA LEU A 45 34.11 8.30 20.40
C LEU A 45 34.98 7.08 20.77
N GLY A 46 34.78 6.56 21.99
CA GLY A 46 35.44 5.38 22.56
C GLY A 46 34.81 4.02 22.15
N PRO A 47 35.41 2.88 22.55
CA PRO A 47 35.39 1.66 21.74
C PRO A 47 34.57 0.47 22.29
N GLU A 48 34.51 -0.57 21.43
CA GLU A 48 34.15 -2.00 21.65
C GLU A 48 32.66 -2.39 21.46
N GLY A 49 32.28 -3.47 20.74
CA GLY A 49 33.01 -4.67 20.34
C GLY A 49 32.28 -5.51 19.27
N ARG A 50 32.90 -6.64 18.93
CA ARG A 50 32.87 -7.41 17.68
C ARG A 50 31.71 -8.41 17.53
N GLY A 51 31.46 -8.84 16.29
CA GLY A 51 30.83 -10.14 15.97
C GLY A 51 30.74 -10.44 14.46
N PHE A 52 31.51 -11.43 13.99
CA PHE A 52 31.71 -11.86 12.58
C PHE A 52 30.58 -12.74 12.01
N CYS A 53 30.37 -12.74 10.67
CA CYS A 53 30.69 -13.86 9.74
C CYS A 53 30.25 -13.60 8.27
N PRO A 54 30.83 -14.32 7.26
CA PRO A 54 31.05 -13.81 5.90
C PRO A 54 30.23 -14.49 4.78
N TYR A 55 30.09 -13.84 3.62
CA TYR A 55 29.89 -14.48 2.31
C TYR A 55 30.43 -13.58 1.19
N SER A 56 31.04 -14.18 0.16
CA SER A 56 31.67 -13.54 -1.01
C SER A 56 31.00 -14.08 -2.31
N PRO A 57 31.37 -13.63 -3.54
CA PRO A 57 30.58 -12.68 -4.35
C PRO A 57 30.18 -13.21 -5.74
N GLN A 58 29.23 -12.55 -6.44
CA GLN A 58 29.10 -12.61 -7.92
C GLN A 58 28.26 -11.46 -8.51
N GLU A 59 28.99 -10.54 -9.17
CA GLU A 59 28.79 -9.73 -10.41
C GLU A 59 27.47 -9.04 -10.88
N PRO A 60 27.59 -7.97 -11.73
CA PRO A 60 26.75 -6.76 -11.66
C PRO A 60 25.83 -6.53 -12.87
N SER A 61 24.91 -5.56 -12.77
CA SER A 61 24.08 -5.06 -13.88
C SER A 61 23.80 -3.54 -13.69
N PRO A 62 23.36 -2.79 -14.72
CA PRO A 62 24.19 -1.70 -15.25
C PRO A 62 23.68 -0.27 -15.02
N VAL A 63 24.57 0.64 -15.40
CA VAL A 63 24.59 2.11 -15.43
C VAL A 63 23.30 2.76 -16.00
N PHE A 64 22.75 3.76 -15.30
CA PHE A 64 21.72 4.68 -15.79
C PHE A 64 22.31 6.07 -16.13
N SER A 65 21.93 6.61 -17.30
CA SER A 65 22.27 7.97 -17.77
C SER A 65 21.16 8.99 -17.50
N PRO A 66 21.44 10.29 -17.28
CA PRO A 66 20.43 11.29 -16.90
C PRO A 66 20.01 12.19 -18.06
N LYS A 67 18.70 12.44 -18.28
CA LYS A 67 18.20 13.62 -19.02
C LYS A 67 16.85 14.15 -18.50
N GLN A 68 16.95 15.25 -17.76
CA GLN A 68 16.16 16.50 -17.76
C GLN A 68 14.67 16.48 -18.19
N THR A 69 13.79 16.99 -17.31
CA THR A 69 12.41 17.40 -17.63
C THR A 69 12.22 18.87 -17.24
N TRP A 70 11.58 19.66 -18.12
CA TRP A 70 11.16 21.04 -17.88
C TRP A 70 9.68 21.09 -17.47
N LEU A 71 9.34 21.92 -16.47
CA LEU A 71 7.98 22.18 -16.01
C LEU A 71 7.57 23.63 -16.34
N ILE A 72 6.42 23.82 -17.00
CA ILE A 72 5.69 25.10 -16.99
C ILE A 72 4.29 24.84 -16.44
N LEU A 73 3.98 25.54 -15.37
CA LEU A 73 2.72 25.53 -14.62
C LEU A 73 1.78 26.61 -15.18
N MET A 74 0.51 26.28 -15.38
CA MET A 74 -0.59 27.25 -15.31
C MET A 74 -1.83 26.58 -14.69
N LEU A 75 -2.32 27.21 -13.63
CA LEU A 75 -3.50 26.85 -12.85
C LEU A 75 -4.81 27.05 -13.61
N SER A 76 -5.78 26.16 -13.40
CA SER A 76 -7.14 26.55 -13.03
C SER A 76 -7.85 25.39 -12.32
N GLY A 77 -8.53 25.72 -11.22
CA GLY A 77 -9.22 24.78 -10.36
C GLY A 77 -10.55 24.27 -10.91
N SER A 78 -11.14 23.34 -10.15
CA SER A 78 -12.48 22.74 -10.29
C SER A 78 -12.51 21.38 -10.99
N LEU A 79 -12.10 20.29 -10.31
CA LEU A 79 -12.30 18.94 -10.87
C LEU A 79 -12.22 17.74 -9.90
N LEU A 80 -12.75 17.80 -8.69
CA LEU A 80 -12.94 16.60 -7.85
C LEU A 80 -14.28 16.68 -7.11
N ALA A 81 -15.35 16.11 -7.67
CA ALA A 81 -16.69 16.20 -7.09
C ALA A 81 -17.64 14.99 -7.24
N PRO A 82 -17.37 13.90 -8.00
CA PRO A 82 -18.35 12.80 -8.02
C PRO A 82 -17.70 11.43 -7.90
N LEU A 83 -17.26 11.03 -6.70
CA LEU A 83 -17.08 9.61 -6.39
C LEU A 83 -17.58 9.19 -5.01
N ASN A 84 -18.07 10.11 -4.15
CA ASN A 84 -18.57 9.81 -2.80
C ASN A 84 -17.75 8.73 -2.06
N LEU A 85 -16.42 8.86 -2.19
CA LEU A 85 -15.42 8.09 -1.48
C LEU A 85 -15.13 8.86 -0.20
N SER A 86 -15.28 8.21 0.95
CA SER A 86 -14.64 8.67 2.19
C SER A 86 -13.15 8.90 1.91
N PRO A 87 -12.54 9.99 2.42
CA PRO A 87 -11.18 10.38 2.04
C PRO A 87 -10.20 9.26 2.38
N LEU A 88 -9.68 8.60 1.35
CA LEU A 88 -8.44 7.85 1.43
C LEU A 88 -7.34 8.89 1.35
N VAL A 89 -6.60 9.07 2.45
CA VAL A 89 -5.40 9.89 2.49
C VAL A 89 -4.37 9.22 1.58
N PHE A 90 -4.28 9.70 0.33
CA PHE A 90 -3.13 9.47 -0.51
C PHE A 90 -2.04 10.44 -0.04
N ILE A 91 -1.03 9.93 0.66
CA ILE A 91 0.22 10.68 0.85
C ILE A 91 0.99 10.55 -0.47
N SER A 92 0.70 11.46 -1.41
CA SER A 92 1.66 11.82 -2.44
C SER A 92 2.37 13.05 -1.95
N GLU A 93 3.63 12.90 -1.56
CA GLU A 93 4.51 14.04 -1.28
C GLU A 93 5.68 14.02 -2.25
N VAL A 94 5.62 14.93 -3.24
CA VAL A 94 6.77 15.73 -3.62
C VAL A 94 6.26 17.17 -3.65
N VAL A 95 6.24 17.79 -2.47
CA VAL A 95 6.14 19.24 -2.37
C VAL A 95 7.58 19.74 -2.40
N GLU A 96 8.00 20.31 -3.53
CA GLU A 96 9.15 21.22 -3.54
C GLU A 96 8.77 22.44 -2.69
N GLY A 97 9.18 22.41 -1.42
CA GLY A 97 9.08 23.53 -0.50
C GLY A 97 8.34 23.23 0.81
N GLY A 98 9.04 22.59 1.75
CA GLY A 98 8.84 22.78 3.20
C GLY A 98 7.69 22.03 3.88
N THR A 99 8.00 20.92 4.54
CA THR A 99 8.12 20.81 6.01
C THR A 99 8.60 19.38 6.31
N ALA A 100 9.89 19.22 6.61
CA ALA A 100 10.40 17.95 7.10
C ALA A 100 9.84 17.73 8.51
N VAL A 101 9.08 16.65 8.70
CA VAL A 101 8.73 16.18 10.04
C VAL A 101 10.00 15.50 10.58
N GLU A 102 10.84 16.24 11.28
CA GLU A 102 12.01 15.64 11.94
C GLU A 102 11.52 14.80 13.14
N ALA A 103 11.67 13.49 13.02
CA ALA A 103 11.50 12.58 14.15
C ALA A 103 12.74 12.70 15.05
N LEU A 104 12.72 13.63 16.01
CA LEU A 104 13.73 13.70 17.06
C LEU A 104 13.49 12.55 18.07
N GLU A 105 14.43 11.61 18.15
CA GLU A 105 14.50 10.62 19.21
C GLU A 105 14.83 11.29 20.54
N SER A 106 13.82 11.61 21.34
CA SER A 106 13.98 11.73 22.80
C SER A 106 12.62 11.54 23.51
N PRO A 107 12.51 10.62 24.48
CA PRO A 107 11.30 10.42 25.24
C PRO A 107 11.28 11.40 26.41
N GLY A 108 10.53 12.49 26.26
CA GLY A 108 10.29 13.41 27.37
C GLY A 108 10.41 14.86 26.95
N ASP A 109 9.37 15.37 26.29
CA ASP A 109 8.81 16.71 26.48
C ASP A 109 7.87 16.99 25.31
N LEU A 110 6.59 16.66 25.49
CA LEU A 110 5.50 17.01 24.57
C LEU A 110 5.11 18.49 24.72
N SER A 111 6.09 19.38 24.73
CA SER A 111 5.82 20.81 24.51
C SER A 111 5.95 21.08 23.01
N PRO A 112 5.05 21.90 22.41
CA PRO A 112 5.17 22.26 21.00
C PRO A 112 6.56 22.86 20.78
N LEU A 113 7.30 22.31 19.82
CA LEU A 113 8.53 22.90 19.27
C LEU A 113 8.13 24.24 18.63
N ALA A 114 8.00 25.26 19.48
CA ALA A 114 7.76 26.64 19.12
C ALA A 114 9.09 27.24 18.63
N SER A 115 9.57 26.79 17.47
CA SER A 115 10.78 27.35 16.87
C SER A 115 10.60 27.81 15.42
N ASP A 116 9.40 27.75 14.86
CA ASP A 116 9.09 28.48 13.62
C ASP A 116 7.80 29.27 13.80
N SER A 117 7.92 30.59 13.96
CA SER A 117 6.84 31.56 14.22
C SER A 117 5.80 31.69 13.09
N ARG A 118 5.82 30.76 12.13
CA ARG A 118 5.04 30.76 10.90
C ARG A 118 3.98 29.64 10.84
N TYR A 119 4.03 28.66 11.75
CA TYR A 119 3.06 27.56 11.78
C TYR A 119 2.17 27.64 13.02
N ASN A 120 0.89 27.93 12.81
CA ASN A 120 -0.15 28.02 13.84
C ASN A 120 -1.14 26.83 13.77
N GLY A 121 -0.66 25.64 13.41
CA GLY A 121 -1.48 24.42 13.36
C GLY A 121 -1.37 23.54 14.62
N LEU A 122 -2.21 22.51 14.68
CA LEU A 122 -2.12 21.46 15.69
C LEU A 122 -0.82 20.66 15.52
N CYS A 123 -0.27 20.13 16.62
CA CYS A 123 0.79 19.14 16.54
C CYS A 123 0.26 17.86 15.87
N LEU A 124 1.14 17.04 15.29
CA LEU A 124 0.74 15.81 14.59
C LEU A 124 -0.12 14.89 15.47
N LEU A 125 0.24 14.74 16.75
CA LEU A 125 -0.52 13.92 17.69
C LEU A 125 -1.92 14.49 17.95
N ASP A 126 -2.02 15.79 18.21
CA ASP A 126 -3.29 16.50 18.38
C ASP A 126 -4.16 16.42 17.11
N ALA A 127 -3.53 16.49 15.94
CA ALA A 127 -4.22 16.36 14.66
C ALA A 127 -4.78 14.93 14.49
N ILE A 128 -4.04 13.89 14.85
CA ILE A 128 -4.52 12.50 14.84
C ILE A 128 -5.66 12.31 15.85
N ASP A 129 -5.51 12.82 17.07
CA ASP A 129 -6.52 12.72 18.13
C ASP A 129 -7.79 13.52 17.80
N SER A 130 -7.69 14.55 16.96
CA SER A 130 -8.85 15.32 16.48
C SER A 130 -9.71 14.58 15.44
N LEU A 131 -9.19 13.49 14.83
CA LEU A 131 -9.92 12.74 13.81
C LEU A 131 -11.07 11.94 14.44
N GLN A 132 -12.26 12.10 13.87
CA GLN A 132 -13.41 11.31 14.30
C GLN A 132 -13.25 9.83 13.87
N PRO A 133 -13.42 8.87 14.79
CA PRO A 133 -13.29 7.46 14.46
C PRO A 133 -14.43 7.00 13.52
N PRO A 134 -14.12 6.21 12.48
CA PRO A 134 -15.15 5.71 11.57
C PRO A 134 -16.08 4.70 12.26
N LEU A 135 -17.30 4.58 11.74
CA LEU A 135 -18.27 3.60 12.22
C LEU A 135 -17.75 2.18 11.98
N ARG A 136 -17.80 1.34 13.02
CA ARG A 136 -17.42 -0.07 12.97
C ARG A 136 -18.65 -0.94 12.67
N ASP A 137 -18.58 -1.72 11.59
CA ASP A 137 -19.67 -2.59 11.13
C ASP A 137 -19.72 -3.93 11.91
N ILE A 138 -20.10 -3.87 13.19
CA ILE A 138 -20.10 -5.05 14.09
C ILE A 138 -21.28 -5.99 13.83
N SER A 139 -22.42 -5.47 13.34
CA SER A 139 -23.65 -6.24 13.09
C SER A 139 -23.62 -7.04 11.78
N LYS A 140 -22.69 -6.72 10.88
CA LYS A 140 -22.51 -7.42 9.60
C LYS A 140 -21.87 -8.80 9.82
N PRO A 141 -22.00 -9.74 8.87
CA PRO A 141 -21.37 -11.05 9.00
C PRO A 141 -19.85 -10.94 9.11
N LEU A 142 -19.24 -11.96 9.75
CA LEU A 142 -17.80 -12.04 9.96
C LEU A 142 -17.04 -12.03 8.62
N ARG A 143 -16.12 -11.07 8.45
CA ARG A 143 -15.14 -11.03 7.35
C ARG A 143 -13.78 -10.64 7.92
N LEU A 144 -12.82 -11.57 7.85
CA LEU A 144 -11.42 -11.34 8.20
C LEU A 144 -10.56 -11.82 7.04
N PRO A 145 -10.11 -10.92 6.15
CA PRO A 145 -9.09 -11.25 5.16
C PRO A 145 -7.77 -11.52 5.86
N ILE A 146 -7.18 -12.68 5.56
CA ILE A 146 -5.92 -13.12 6.15
C ILE A 146 -4.78 -12.41 5.43
N CYS A 147 -3.95 -11.69 6.17
CA CYS A 147 -2.75 -11.03 5.65
C CYS A 147 -1.50 -11.91 5.76
N ASP A 148 -1.40 -12.70 6.83
CA ASP A 148 -0.24 -13.55 7.12
C ASP A 148 -0.66 -14.83 7.84
N VAL A 149 0.11 -15.89 7.65
CA VAL A 149 -0.17 -17.22 8.17
C VAL A 149 1.09 -17.84 8.75
N ILE A 150 1.04 -18.14 10.05
CA ILE A 150 2.11 -18.84 10.76
C ILE A 150 1.64 -20.27 11.05
N LYS A 151 2.34 -21.25 10.46
CA LYS A 151 2.02 -22.67 10.56
C LYS A 151 2.84 -23.32 11.68
N SER A 152 2.16 -23.80 12.73
CA SER A 152 2.83 -24.51 13.83
C SER A 152 2.91 -26.00 13.52
N HIS A 153 4.13 -26.47 13.23
CA HIS A 153 4.39 -27.84 12.79
C HIS A 153 4.21 -28.89 13.91
N SER A 154 4.32 -28.47 15.17
CA SER A 154 4.29 -29.39 16.33
C SER A 154 2.89 -29.66 16.89
N VAL A 155 1.93 -28.75 16.68
CA VAL A 155 0.61 -28.81 17.35
C VAL A 155 -0.57 -28.83 16.34
N GLY A 156 -0.30 -28.82 15.03
CA GLY A 156 -1.36 -28.87 14.01
C GLY A 156 -2.31 -27.67 14.08
N HIS A 157 -1.80 -26.52 14.50
CA HIS A 157 -2.54 -25.26 14.56
C HIS A 157 -1.97 -24.26 13.58
N VAL A 158 -2.84 -23.40 13.09
CA VAL A 158 -2.49 -22.30 12.19
C VAL A 158 -2.84 -20.99 12.87
N SER A 159 -1.88 -20.08 12.98
CA SER A 159 -2.17 -18.70 13.38
C SER A 159 -2.39 -17.87 12.13
N ALA A 160 -3.62 -17.38 11.95
CA ALA A 160 -4.00 -16.52 10.83
C ALA A 160 -4.12 -15.08 11.33
N SER A 161 -3.24 -14.21 10.83
CA SER A 161 -3.24 -12.78 11.14
C SER A 161 -4.06 -12.04 10.10
N GLY A 162 -4.82 -11.03 10.53
CA GLY A 162 -5.60 -10.21 9.63
C GLY A 162 -6.36 -9.10 10.34
N LYS A 163 -6.97 -8.24 9.56
CA LYS A 163 -7.85 -7.20 10.06
C LYS A 163 -9.28 -7.69 10.00
N LEU A 164 -10.04 -7.50 11.09
CA LEU A 164 -11.47 -7.73 11.07
C LEU A 164 -12.17 -6.57 10.33
N ASP A 165 -12.68 -6.80 9.13
CA ASP A 165 -13.39 -5.75 8.39
C ASP A 165 -14.82 -5.61 8.88
N THR A 166 -15.52 -6.72 9.06
CA THR A 166 -16.92 -6.74 9.51
C THR A 166 -17.19 -7.86 10.51
N GLY A 167 -18.18 -7.64 11.37
CA GLY A 167 -18.63 -8.61 12.36
C GLY A 167 -17.83 -8.64 13.64
N ALA A 168 -17.88 -9.79 14.30
CA ALA A 168 -17.13 -10.11 15.50
C ALA A 168 -16.79 -11.60 15.54
N ILE A 169 -15.71 -11.94 16.25
CA ILE A 169 -15.22 -13.31 16.42
C ILE A 169 -14.90 -13.55 17.90
N ARG A 170 -15.21 -14.76 18.38
CA ARG A 170 -15.02 -15.17 19.77
C ARG A 170 -14.30 -16.52 19.85
N ASN A 171 -13.49 -16.70 20.88
CA ASN A 171 -12.85 -17.99 21.18
C ASN A 171 -13.90 -19.11 21.30
N GLY A 172 -13.60 -20.28 20.72
CA GLY A 172 -14.47 -21.46 20.68
C GLY A 172 -15.50 -21.45 19.54
N THR A 173 -15.60 -20.37 18.74
CA THR A 173 -16.55 -20.30 17.63
C THR A 173 -16.02 -21.07 16.41
N LYS A 174 -16.92 -21.66 15.63
CA LYS A 174 -16.58 -22.25 14.32
C LYS A 174 -16.52 -21.17 13.25
N VAL A 175 -15.51 -21.22 12.41
CA VAL A 175 -15.31 -20.31 11.28
C VAL A 175 -15.07 -21.13 10.01
N LEU A 176 -15.39 -20.54 8.87
CA LEU A 176 -15.17 -21.12 7.55
C LEU A 176 -14.02 -20.37 6.88
N VAL A 177 -13.05 -21.13 6.36
CA VAL A 177 -11.93 -20.59 5.59
C VAL A 177 -12.28 -20.69 4.11
N MET A 178 -12.34 -19.55 3.43
CA MET A 178 -12.52 -19.49 1.98
C MET A 178 -11.20 -19.06 1.33
N PRO A 179 -10.81 -19.59 0.17
CA PRO A 179 -11.63 -20.35 -0.77
C PRO A 179 -11.69 -21.87 -0.52
N SER A 180 -10.91 -22.43 0.43
CA SER A 180 -10.83 -23.90 0.61
C SER A 180 -12.14 -24.56 1.06
N GLY A 181 -13.03 -23.81 1.71
CA GLY A 181 -14.29 -24.33 2.24
C GLY A 181 -14.15 -25.13 3.53
N ASP A 182 -12.98 -25.06 4.19
CA ASP A 182 -12.71 -25.82 5.40
C ASP A 182 -13.27 -25.13 6.64
N ILE A 183 -13.87 -25.93 7.52
CA ILE A 183 -14.36 -25.45 8.82
C ILE A 183 -13.25 -25.60 9.85
N ALA A 184 -12.92 -24.49 10.51
CA ALA A 184 -11.96 -24.44 11.62
C ALA A 184 -12.64 -23.98 12.92
N THR A 185 -12.04 -24.31 14.06
CA THR A 185 -12.47 -23.79 15.36
C THR A 185 -11.45 -22.79 15.88
N VAL A 186 -11.92 -21.64 16.36
CA VAL A 186 -11.08 -20.60 16.96
C VAL A 186 -10.61 -21.05 18.34
N ARG A 187 -9.31 -21.33 18.49
CA ARG A 187 -8.71 -21.70 19.77
C ARG A 187 -8.47 -20.47 20.65
N SER A 188 -7.80 -19.46 20.10
CA SER A 188 -7.49 -18.21 20.78
C SER A 188 -7.41 -17.06 19.78
N ILE A 189 -7.64 -15.85 20.27
CA ILE A 189 -7.48 -14.61 19.52
C ILE A 189 -6.49 -13.73 20.27
N GLU A 190 -5.54 -13.15 19.56
CA GLU A 190 -4.55 -12.21 20.09
C GLU A 190 -4.68 -10.86 19.40
N ARG A 191 -4.71 -9.78 20.20
CA ARG A 191 -4.69 -8.39 19.75
C ARG A 191 -3.51 -7.70 20.45
N ASP A 192 -2.61 -7.08 19.69
CA ASP A 192 -1.43 -6.39 20.23
C ASP A 192 -0.59 -7.27 21.17
N ALA A 193 -0.33 -8.52 20.75
CA ALA A 193 0.37 -9.55 21.54
C ALA A 193 -0.29 -9.91 22.90
N ARG A 194 -1.57 -9.58 23.08
CA ARG A 194 -2.36 -9.95 24.25
C ARG A 194 -3.54 -10.83 23.86
N THR A 195 -3.77 -11.89 24.62
CA THR A 195 -4.94 -12.75 24.40
C THR A 195 -6.23 -11.99 24.69
N CYS A 196 -7.22 -12.14 23.82
CA CYS A 196 -8.55 -11.59 23.99
C CYS A 196 -9.62 -12.67 23.80
N THR A 197 -10.78 -12.45 24.40
CA THR A 197 -11.91 -13.38 24.29
C THR A 197 -12.77 -13.11 23.07
N VAL A 198 -12.85 -11.84 22.65
CA VAL A 198 -13.66 -11.35 21.53
C VAL A 198 -12.87 -10.27 20.78
N ALA A 199 -12.92 -10.34 19.45
CA ALA A 199 -12.46 -9.30 18.54
C ALA A 199 -13.62 -8.78 17.69
N ARG A 200 -13.56 -7.49 17.33
CA ARG A 200 -14.63 -6.76 16.65
C ARG A 200 -14.09 -6.05 15.41
N ALA A 201 -14.99 -5.61 14.54
CA ALA A 201 -14.64 -4.88 13.32
C ALA A 201 -13.70 -3.71 13.63
N GLY A 202 -12.65 -3.57 12.82
CA GLY A 202 -11.57 -2.60 12.98
C GLY A 202 -10.33 -3.13 13.72
N ASP A 203 -10.41 -4.26 14.44
CA ASP A 203 -9.29 -4.80 15.19
C ASP A 203 -8.34 -5.59 14.26
N ASN A 204 -7.03 -5.40 14.44
CA ASN A 204 -6.01 -6.26 13.85
C ASN A 204 -5.72 -7.40 14.84
N VAL A 205 -5.89 -8.65 14.41
CA VAL A 205 -5.81 -9.80 15.31
C VAL A 205 -5.08 -10.98 14.67
N ALA A 206 -4.44 -11.78 15.51
CA ALA A 206 -3.96 -13.11 15.18
C ALA A 206 -4.94 -14.15 15.76
N VAL A 207 -5.53 -14.97 14.88
CA VAL A 207 -6.52 -15.98 15.23
C VAL A 207 -5.88 -17.36 15.11
N VAL A 208 -5.77 -18.07 16.22
CA VAL A 208 -5.27 -19.45 16.23
C VAL A 208 -6.41 -20.40 15.90
N LEU A 209 -6.28 -21.12 14.79
CA LEU A 209 -7.25 -22.07 14.26
C LEU A 209 -6.84 -23.51 14.59
N GLN A 210 -7.84 -24.32 14.92
CA GLN A 210 -7.71 -25.75 15.19
C GLN A 210 -8.66 -26.56 14.30
N GLY A 211 -8.22 -27.76 13.91
CA GLY A 211 -9.04 -28.70 13.13
C GLY A 211 -9.07 -28.42 11.64
N ILE A 212 -8.04 -27.74 11.12
CA ILE A 212 -7.88 -27.45 9.69
C ILE A 212 -6.49 -27.88 9.24
N ASP A 213 -6.37 -28.29 7.98
CA ASP A 213 -5.06 -28.55 7.39
C ASP A 213 -4.29 -27.24 7.20
N THR A 214 -3.04 -27.24 7.64
CA THR A 214 -2.11 -26.12 7.48
C THR A 214 -1.85 -25.77 6.02
N SER A 215 -2.04 -26.71 5.09
CA SER A 215 -1.88 -26.49 3.66
C SER A 215 -3.01 -25.64 3.04
N ASN A 216 -4.21 -25.65 3.63
CA ASN A 216 -5.38 -25.01 3.06
C ASN A 216 -5.57 -23.55 3.48
N VAL A 217 -4.78 -23.08 4.45
CA VAL A 217 -4.81 -21.68 4.91
C VAL A 217 -3.62 -20.93 4.32
N MET A 218 -3.92 -19.91 3.51
CA MET A 218 -2.93 -19.08 2.83
C MET A 218 -3.26 -17.59 2.96
N PRO A 219 -2.26 -16.69 2.90
CA PRO A 219 -2.50 -15.26 2.78
C PRO A 219 -3.45 -14.97 1.61
N GLY A 220 -4.41 -14.06 1.83
CA GLY A 220 -5.46 -13.77 0.86
C GLY A 220 -6.72 -14.63 0.98
N SER A 221 -6.68 -15.72 1.76
CA SER A 221 -7.90 -16.42 2.22
C SER A 221 -8.72 -15.52 3.15
N VAL A 222 -10.01 -15.81 3.30
CA VAL A 222 -10.92 -15.03 4.15
C VAL A 222 -11.58 -15.93 5.17
N LEU A 223 -11.47 -15.59 6.46
CA LEU A 223 -12.28 -16.21 7.51
C LEU A 223 -13.66 -15.57 7.51
N CYS A 224 -14.69 -16.43 7.49
CA CYS A 224 -16.07 -16.02 7.50
C CYS A 224 -16.93 -16.91 8.40
N HIS A 225 -18.18 -16.49 8.63
CA HIS A 225 -19.13 -17.32 9.36
C HIS A 225 -19.62 -18.47 8.46
N PRO A 226 -19.75 -19.72 8.95
CA PRO A 226 -20.16 -20.86 8.14
C PRO A 226 -21.52 -20.69 7.43
N GLU A 227 -22.46 -19.98 8.06
CA GLU A 227 -23.79 -19.71 7.48
C GLU A 227 -23.78 -18.59 6.42
N PHE A 228 -22.73 -17.75 6.42
CA PHE A 228 -22.59 -16.62 5.51
C PHE A 228 -21.25 -16.71 4.76
N PRO A 229 -21.06 -17.73 3.90
CA PRO A 229 -19.82 -17.91 3.16
C PRO A 229 -19.54 -16.71 2.24
N VAL A 230 -18.27 -16.42 2.03
CA VAL A 230 -17.81 -15.40 1.06
C VAL A 230 -17.90 -15.99 -0.35
N ALA A 231 -18.30 -15.18 -1.33
CA ALA A 231 -18.35 -15.62 -2.70
C ALA A 231 -16.93 -15.82 -3.26
N VAL A 232 -16.76 -16.91 -4.02
CA VAL A 232 -15.52 -17.23 -4.73
C VAL A 232 -15.83 -17.15 -6.22
N ALA A 233 -15.03 -16.41 -6.97
CA ALA A 233 -15.25 -16.24 -8.40
C ALA A 233 -13.95 -16.03 -9.17
N SER A 234 -13.98 -16.52 -10.41
CA SER A 234 -12.97 -16.29 -11.44
C SER A 234 -13.40 -15.19 -12.42
N CYS A 235 -14.71 -14.95 -12.60
CA CYS A 235 -15.23 -13.95 -13.52
C CYS A 235 -15.90 -12.79 -12.77
N LEU A 236 -15.46 -11.56 -13.04
CA LEU A 236 -15.90 -10.37 -12.30
C LEU A 236 -16.24 -9.21 -13.23
N GLU A 237 -17.30 -8.49 -12.90
CA GLU A 237 -17.59 -7.19 -13.47
C GLU A 237 -17.06 -6.11 -12.52
N LEU A 238 -16.21 -5.25 -13.06
CA LEU A 238 -15.53 -4.19 -12.33
C LEU A 238 -15.89 -2.84 -12.92
N LYS A 239 -16.18 -1.86 -12.06
CA LYS A 239 -16.16 -0.45 -12.44
C LYS A 239 -14.79 0.11 -12.11
N VAL A 240 -14.01 0.43 -13.12
CA VAL A 240 -12.63 0.89 -13.01
C VAL A 240 -12.46 2.34 -13.44
N LEU A 241 -11.47 3.01 -12.86
CA LEU A 241 -10.88 4.26 -13.30
C LEU A 241 -9.44 3.97 -13.73
N VAL A 242 -9.14 4.21 -15.01
CA VAL A 242 -7.79 4.08 -15.55
C VAL A 242 -6.97 5.28 -15.09
N LEU A 243 -5.80 5.00 -14.51
CA LEU A 243 -4.87 6.03 -14.04
C LEU A 243 -4.09 6.63 -15.22
N ASP A 244 -3.12 7.51 -14.91
CA ASP A 244 -2.27 8.10 -15.94
C ASP A 244 -1.23 7.08 -16.41
N VAL A 245 -1.59 6.30 -17.43
CA VAL A 245 -0.79 5.21 -17.98
C VAL A 245 -0.30 5.54 -19.38
N ALA A 246 0.96 5.18 -19.66
CA ALA A 246 1.56 5.36 -20.99
C ALA A 246 0.92 4.46 -22.06
N MET A 247 0.57 3.23 -21.68
CA MET A 247 -0.06 2.24 -22.57
C MET A 247 -1.54 2.08 -22.23
N PRO A 248 -2.46 2.19 -23.20
CA PRO A 248 -3.89 1.99 -22.96
C PRO A 248 -4.22 0.52 -22.68
N ILE A 249 -5.30 0.28 -21.93
CA ILE A 249 -5.77 -1.09 -21.64
C ILE A 249 -6.59 -1.57 -22.84
N LEU A 250 -6.21 -2.71 -23.42
CA LEU A 250 -6.89 -3.32 -24.56
C LEU A 250 -7.76 -4.49 -24.09
N VAL A 251 -8.77 -4.84 -24.90
CA VAL A 251 -9.45 -6.13 -24.73
C VAL A 251 -8.45 -7.25 -24.97
N GLY A 252 -8.36 -8.19 -24.04
CA GLY A 252 -7.40 -9.29 -24.05
C GLY A 252 -6.08 -8.97 -23.34
N SER A 253 -5.88 -7.75 -22.83
CA SER A 253 -4.69 -7.43 -22.04
C SER A 253 -4.62 -8.28 -20.77
N GLU A 254 -3.43 -8.82 -20.52
CA GLU A 254 -3.06 -9.47 -19.26
C GLU A 254 -2.69 -8.40 -18.23
N VAL A 255 -3.21 -8.58 -17.02
CA VAL A 255 -3.04 -7.67 -15.88
C VAL A 255 -2.93 -8.49 -14.60
N GLU A 256 -2.27 -7.94 -13.60
CA GLU A 256 -2.27 -8.49 -12.25
C GLU A 256 -3.45 -7.89 -11.48
N PHE A 257 -4.33 -8.76 -10.99
CA PHE A 257 -5.48 -8.42 -10.19
C PHE A 257 -5.11 -8.48 -8.71
N HIS A 258 -5.18 -7.33 -8.05
CA HIS A 258 -4.90 -7.18 -6.63
C HIS A 258 -6.19 -6.88 -5.89
N ILE A 259 -6.52 -7.73 -4.92
CA ILE A 259 -7.64 -7.53 -4.00
C ILE A 259 -7.21 -7.95 -2.60
N HIS A 260 -7.45 -7.11 -1.60
CA HIS A 260 -6.97 -7.27 -0.21
C HIS A 260 -5.50 -7.73 -0.14
N HIS A 261 -5.25 -9.03 0.10
CA HIS A 261 -3.92 -9.64 0.20
C HIS A 261 -3.64 -10.67 -0.91
N VAL A 262 -4.54 -10.81 -1.89
CA VAL A 262 -4.39 -11.70 -3.05
C VAL A 262 -3.81 -10.91 -4.23
N ARG A 263 -2.83 -11.51 -4.89
CA ARG A 263 -2.33 -11.13 -6.20
C ARG A 263 -2.59 -12.30 -7.14
N GLU A 264 -3.42 -12.08 -8.14
CA GLU A 264 -3.85 -13.11 -9.09
C GLU A 264 -3.61 -12.64 -10.53
N ALA A 265 -3.25 -13.55 -11.43
CA ALA A 265 -3.15 -13.24 -12.85
C ALA A 265 -4.56 -13.12 -13.46
N ALA A 266 -4.76 -12.13 -14.31
CA ALA A 266 -6.06 -11.84 -14.86
C ALA A 266 -6.00 -11.30 -16.30
N ARG A 267 -7.07 -11.51 -17.05
CA ARG A 267 -7.22 -11.04 -18.42
C ARG A 267 -8.49 -10.21 -18.55
N VAL A 268 -8.37 -9.05 -19.19
CA VAL A 268 -9.52 -8.21 -19.53
C VAL A 268 -10.29 -8.89 -20.66
N SER A 269 -11.42 -9.51 -20.35
CA SER A 269 -12.22 -10.26 -21.32
C SER A 269 -13.02 -9.32 -22.21
N LYS A 270 -13.62 -8.28 -21.63
CA LYS A 270 -14.53 -7.38 -22.34
C LYS A 270 -14.60 -6.02 -21.67
N ILE A 271 -14.65 -4.97 -22.49
CA ILE A 271 -14.95 -3.61 -22.02
C ILE A 271 -16.42 -3.35 -22.37
N SER A 272 -17.30 -3.39 -21.38
CA SER A 272 -18.75 -3.29 -21.64
C SER A 272 -19.16 -1.86 -21.98
N SER A 273 -18.67 -0.88 -21.22
CA SER A 273 -18.99 0.52 -21.46
C SER A 273 -17.97 1.48 -20.85
N VAL A 274 -17.72 2.59 -21.53
CA VAL A 274 -16.98 3.73 -20.99
C VAL A 274 -17.98 4.67 -20.33
N ILE A 275 -17.70 5.04 -19.09
CA ILE A 275 -18.50 5.93 -18.25
C ILE A 275 -17.74 7.24 -18.08
N ASP A 276 -18.46 8.35 -18.22
CA ASP A 276 -17.91 9.64 -17.81
C ASP A 276 -17.85 9.71 -16.28
N ALA A 277 -16.64 9.85 -15.73
CA ALA A 277 -16.40 9.92 -14.29
C ALA A 277 -17.26 10.99 -13.60
N LYS A 278 -17.55 12.11 -14.30
CA LYS A 278 -18.31 13.23 -13.76
C LYS A 278 -19.82 13.05 -13.75
N THR A 279 -20.36 12.50 -14.83
CA THR A 279 -21.81 12.47 -15.07
C THR A 279 -22.41 11.10 -14.77
N GLY A 280 -21.58 10.07 -14.63
CA GLY A 280 -22.02 8.68 -14.46
C GLY A 280 -22.77 8.12 -15.68
N LYS A 281 -22.84 8.87 -16.78
CA LYS A 281 -23.54 8.44 -18.00
C LYS A 281 -22.62 7.59 -18.87
N ILE A 282 -23.23 6.64 -19.55
CA ILE A 282 -22.55 5.78 -20.52
C ILE A 282 -22.22 6.62 -21.76
N SER A 283 -20.94 6.82 -22.02
CA SER A 283 -20.44 7.58 -23.16
C SER A 283 -20.34 6.70 -24.40
N LYS A 284 -19.69 5.52 -24.27
CA LYS A 284 -19.50 4.57 -25.37
C LYS A 284 -19.82 3.15 -24.91
N LYS A 285 -20.60 2.42 -25.70
CA LYS A 285 -20.83 0.98 -25.51
C LYS A 285 -19.78 0.18 -26.29
N ALA A 286 -19.27 -0.91 -25.70
CA ALA A 286 -18.31 -1.84 -26.32
C ALA A 286 -17.06 -1.15 -26.92
N ALA A 287 -16.27 -0.48 -26.08
CA ALA A 287 -15.02 0.15 -26.53
C ALA A 287 -13.91 -0.90 -26.75
N ARG A 288 -13.01 -0.65 -27.72
CA ARG A 288 -11.88 -1.56 -28.02
C ARG A 288 -10.68 -1.37 -27.09
N PHE A 289 -10.56 -0.20 -26.48
CA PHE A 289 -9.46 0.19 -25.61
C PHE A 289 -9.92 1.25 -24.60
N LEU A 290 -9.20 1.36 -23.48
CA LEU A 290 -9.37 2.41 -22.48
C LEU A 290 -8.13 3.29 -22.42
N SER A 291 -8.34 4.60 -22.56
CA SER A 291 -7.29 5.60 -22.39
C SER A 291 -7.17 6.05 -20.93
N ALA A 292 -6.07 6.74 -20.62
CA ALA A 292 -5.85 7.33 -19.31
C ALA A 292 -7.03 8.23 -18.86
N LYS A 293 -7.29 8.25 -17.55
CA LYS A 293 -8.30 9.11 -16.88
C LYS A 293 -9.75 8.82 -17.28
N GLN A 294 -10.02 7.68 -17.92
CA GLN A 294 -11.38 7.24 -18.26
C GLN A 294 -11.91 6.26 -17.22
N SER A 295 -13.21 6.34 -16.94
CA SER A 295 -13.91 5.30 -16.18
C SER A 295 -14.60 4.34 -17.13
N ALA A 296 -14.65 3.06 -16.77
CA ALA A 296 -15.32 2.04 -17.57
C ALA A 296 -15.84 0.91 -16.70
N ILE A 297 -16.84 0.18 -17.22
CA ILE A 297 -17.20 -1.14 -16.72
C ILE A 297 -16.49 -2.16 -17.61
N ILE A 298 -15.74 -3.05 -16.98
CA ILE A 298 -14.99 -4.11 -17.62
C ILE A 298 -15.35 -5.45 -17.00
N GLU A 299 -15.27 -6.50 -17.80
CA GLU A 299 -15.33 -7.89 -17.35
C GLU A 299 -13.91 -8.45 -17.36
N VAL A 300 -13.49 -8.99 -16.22
CA VAL A 300 -12.16 -9.57 -16.02
C VAL A 300 -12.32 -11.04 -15.67
N VAL A 301 -11.47 -11.86 -16.27
CA VAL A 301 -11.36 -13.29 -15.99
C VAL A 301 -10.03 -13.53 -15.29
N LEU A 302 -10.09 -14.08 -14.09
CA LEU A 302 -8.94 -14.47 -13.27
C LEU A 302 -8.51 -15.90 -13.63
N GLU A 303 -7.22 -16.19 -13.53
CA GLU A 303 -6.71 -17.56 -13.69
C GLU A 303 -7.09 -18.44 -12.50
N GLY A 304 -6.88 -17.94 -11.28
CA GLY A 304 -7.33 -18.54 -10.03
C GLY A 304 -8.66 -17.99 -9.51
N ALA A 305 -9.40 -18.80 -8.76
CA ALA A 305 -10.62 -18.37 -8.10
C ALA A 305 -10.31 -17.62 -6.80
N VAL A 306 -10.86 -16.41 -6.64
CA VAL A 306 -10.54 -15.52 -5.51
C VAL A 306 -11.78 -15.20 -4.70
N CYS A 307 -11.61 -15.03 -3.37
CA CYS A 307 -12.66 -14.57 -2.47
C CYS A 307 -12.96 -13.09 -2.71
N VAL A 308 -14.18 -12.77 -3.12
CA VAL A 308 -14.58 -11.41 -3.52
C VAL A 308 -16.02 -11.14 -3.12
N GLU A 309 -16.33 -9.88 -2.85
CA GLU A 309 -17.72 -9.44 -2.66
C GLU A 309 -18.00 -8.15 -3.44
N GLU A 310 -19.27 -7.91 -3.73
CA GLU A 310 -19.72 -6.64 -4.27
C GLU A 310 -19.38 -5.50 -3.29
N PHE A 311 -18.91 -4.37 -3.83
CA PHE A 311 -18.51 -3.22 -3.03
C PHE A 311 -19.63 -2.65 -2.14
N SER A 312 -20.90 -2.82 -2.56
CA SER A 312 -22.08 -2.43 -1.80
C SER A 312 -22.27 -3.25 -0.52
N LYS A 313 -21.89 -4.53 -0.52
CA LYS A 313 -22.02 -5.45 0.61
C LYS A 313 -20.84 -5.29 1.57
N CYS A 314 -19.63 -5.47 1.06
CA CYS A 314 -18.39 -5.34 1.81
C CYS A 314 -17.40 -4.45 1.03
N ARG A 315 -17.11 -3.27 1.58
CA ARG A 315 -16.21 -2.30 0.93
C ARG A 315 -14.76 -2.78 0.88
N ALA A 316 -14.32 -3.59 1.85
CA ALA A 316 -12.94 -4.07 1.91
C ALA A 316 -12.65 -5.15 0.86
N LEU A 317 -13.56 -6.11 0.71
CA LEU A 317 -13.47 -7.21 -0.27
C LEU A 317 -13.94 -6.83 -1.68
N GLY A 318 -14.36 -5.57 -1.89
CA GLY A 318 -14.86 -5.07 -3.17
C GLY A 318 -13.98 -4.02 -3.83
N ARG A 319 -12.83 -3.67 -3.24
CA ARG A 319 -11.85 -2.70 -3.81
C ARG A 319 -10.75 -3.45 -4.52
N VAL A 320 -10.53 -3.12 -5.79
CA VAL A 320 -9.59 -3.83 -6.66
C VAL A 320 -8.59 -2.88 -7.28
N PHE A 321 -7.39 -3.37 -7.50
CA PHE A 321 -6.34 -2.67 -8.22
C PHE A 321 -5.87 -3.56 -9.37
N LEU A 322 -5.77 -2.99 -10.56
CA LEU A 322 -5.18 -3.65 -11.70
C LEU A 322 -3.77 -3.10 -11.89
N ARG A 323 -2.79 -3.99 -12.01
CA ARG A 323 -1.40 -3.63 -12.24
C ARG A 323 -0.90 -4.27 -13.53
N ALA A 324 0.02 -3.60 -14.21
CA ALA A 324 0.74 -4.15 -15.35
C ALA A 324 2.18 -3.65 -15.31
N SER A 325 3.14 -4.54 -15.54
CA SER A 325 4.58 -4.22 -15.55
C SER A 325 5.05 -3.43 -14.32
N GLY A 326 4.54 -3.80 -13.14
CA GLY A 326 4.90 -3.15 -11.86
C GLY A 326 4.18 -1.82 -11.57
N ASN A 327 3.36 -1.30 -12.48
CA ASN A 327 2.61 -0.05 -12.30
C ASN A 327 1.12 -0.32 -12.09
N THR A 328 0.46 0.46 -11.23
CA THR A 328 -1.01 0.42 -11.10
C THR A 328 -1.64 1.10 -12.31
N VAL A 329 -2.33 0.32 -13.13
CA VAL A 329 -2.97 0.82 -14.36
C VAL A 329 -4.39 1.31 -14.13
N ALA A 330 -5.11 0.69 -13.21
CA ALA A 330 -6.47 1.09 -12.87
C ALA A 330 -6.81 0.77 -11.42
N VAL A 331 -7.73 1.56 -10.87
CA VAL A 331 -8.35 1.30 -9.57
C VAL A 331 -9.83 1.09 -9.81
N GLY A 332 -10.43 0.12 -9.14
CA GLY A 332 -11.83 -0.17 -9.35
C GLY A 332 -12.55 -0.71 -8.14
N ILE A 333 -13.84 -0.94 -8.37
CA ILE A 333 -14.72 -1.62 -7.43
C ILE A 333 -15.43 -2.77 -8.14
N VAL A 334 -15.65 -3.86 -7.40
CA VAL A 334 -16.46 -4.99 -7.86
C VAL A 334 -17.92 -4.55 -7.88
N THR A 335 -18.53 -4.48 -9.07
CA THR A 335 -19.96 -4.18 -9.24
C THR A 335 -20.80 -5.43 -9.17
N ARG A 336 -20.32 -6.52 -9.78
CA ARG A 336 -21.03 -7.79 -9.84
C ARG A 336 -20.07 -8.96 -9.92
N VAL A 337 -20.42 -10.02 -9.19
CA VAL A 337 -19.77 -11.32 -9.31
C VAL A 337 -20.49 -12.12 -10.39
N VAL A 338 -19.77 -12.50 -11.45
CA VAL A 338 -20.33 -13.28 -12.56
C VAL A 338 -20.06 -14.75 -12.26
N GLN A 339 -21.09 -15.49 -11.87
CA GLN A 339 -20.98 -16.95 -11.73
C GLN A 339 -20.93 -17.57 -13.13
N GLU A 340 -19.93 -18.40 -13.40
CA GLU A 340 -19.99 -19.33 -14.53
C GLU A 340 -21.19 -20.26 -14.30
N GLN A 341 -22.15 -20.24 -15.23
CA GLN A 341 -23.26 -21.19 -15.31
C GLN A 341 -22.81 -22.43 -16.07
#